data_AF-A0A1J3E7E6-F1
#
_entry.id   AF-A0A1J3E7E6-F1
#
_cell.length_a   1.000
_cell.length_b   1.000
_cell.length_c   1.000
_cell.angle_alpha   90.00
_cell.angle_beta   90.00
_cell.angle_gamma   90.00
#
_symmetry.space_group_name_H-M   'P 1'
#
loop_
_entity.id
_entity.type
_entity.pdbx_description
1 polymer ?
#
loop_
_entity_poly.entity_id
_entity_poly.type
_entity_poly.pdbx_seq_one_letter_code
_entity_poly.pdbx_strand_id
1 'polypeptide(L)'
;LEDPGMRSRLSDRGEIMTVLNYMKGTSSIRGMVFDFKKKFVMEPREFEIASRNLQNNTGMSSAFSYIKNIFVRSPEEERPRRSEITIPIEPFVPMSKLILLQINNVELEGNLNLLPSELKWIQWKGCPLETL
;
A
#
# COMPACT_ATOMS: atom_id res chain seq x y z
N LEU A 1 19.81 -10.46 -9.63
CA LEU A 1 18.42 -10.30 -9.18
C LEU A 1 17.58 -10.05 -10.42
N GLU A 2 16.45 -10.74 -10.59
CA GLU A 2 15.54 -10.48 -11.72
C GLU A 2 14.85 -9.12 -11.55
N ASP A 3 14.77 -8.33 -12.63
CA ASP A 3 14.10 -7.02 -12.64
C ASP A 3 12.64 -7.17 -12.22
N PRO A 4 12.19 -6.50 -11.15
CA PRO A 4 10.79 -6.52 -10.72
C PRO A 4 9.78 -6.18 -11.84
N GLY A 5 10.15 -5.31 -12.79
CA GLY A 5 9.30 -4.95 -13.93
C GLY A 5 8.99 -6.11 -14.87
N MET A 6 9.78 -7.18 -14.83
CA MET A 6 9.63 -8.37 -15.68
C MET A 6 8.90 -9.51 -14.98
N ARG A 7 8.62 -9.40 -13.69
CA ARG A 7 7.95 -10.46 -12.93
C ARG A 7 6.47 -10.52 -13.27
N SER A 8 5.94 -11.74 -13.33
CA SER A 8 4.50 -11.92 -13.52
C SER A 8 3.66 -11.46 -12.33
N ARG A 9 4.23 -11.48 -11.11
CA ARG A 9 3.53 -11.13 -9.87
C ARG A 9 4.42 -10.28 -8.98
N LEU A 10 3.81 -9.28 -8.35
CA LEU A 10 4.46 -8.40 -7.39
C LEU A 10 3.61 -8.32 -6.11
N SER A 11 4.26 -8.52 -4.96
CA SER A 11 3.65 -8.36 -3.63
C SER A 11 4.58 -7.70 -2.63
N ASP A 12 5.88 -7.60 -2.94
CA ASP A 12 6.82 -6.86 -2.10
C ASP A 12 6.63 -5.36 -2.31
N ARG A 13 6.51 -4.62 -1.21
CA ARG A 13 6.23 -3.18 -1.23
C ARG A 13 7.38 -2.39 -1.87
N GLY A 14 8.63 -2.76 -1.59
CA GLY A 14 9.80 -2.06 -2.13
C GLY A 14 9.90 -2.25 -3.64
N GLU A 15 9.66 -3.47 -4.12
CA GLU A 15 9.62 -3.79 -5.54
C GLU A 15 8.48 -3.08 -6.26
N ILE A 16 7.26 -3.09 -5.70
CA ILE A 16 6.11 -2.39 -6.28
C ILE A 16 6.39 -0.89 -6.38
N MET A 17 6.86 -0.25 -5.30
CA MET A 17 7.19 1.18 -5.33
C MET A 17 8.30 1.49 -6.32
N THR A 18 9.29 0.60 -6.47
CA THR A 18 10.33 0.76 -7.49
C THR A 18 9.73 0.68 -8.90
N VAL A 19 8.83 -0.25 -9.15
CA VAL A 19 8.17 -0.38 -10.45
C VAL A 19 7.33 0.86 -10.78
N LEU A 20 6.54 1.35 -9.81
CA LEU A 20 5.66 2.50 -9.99
C LEU A 20 6.45 3.81 -10.12
N ASN A 21 7.38 4.10 -9.20
CA ASN A 21 8.12 5.37 -9.17
C ASN A 21 9.07 5.55 -10.36
N TYR A 22 9.59 4.45 -10.90
CA TYR A 22 10.54 4.49 -12.02
C TYR A 22 9.91 4.06 -13.35
N MET A 23 8.57 3.97 -13.43
CA MET A 23 7.85 3.61 -14.66
C MET A 23 8.35 2.31 -15.30
N LYS A 24 8.68 1.30 -14.49
CA LYS A 24 9.20 0.00 -14.96
C LYS A 24 8.10 -1.04 -15.17
N GLY A 25 6.83 -0.63 -15.13
CA GLY A 25 5.71 -1.52 -15.41
C GLY A 25 5.78 -2.05 -16.83
N THR A 26 5.59 -3.36 -17.01
CA THR A 26 5.55 -3.98 -18.34
C THR A 26 4.36 -4.91 -18.46
N SER A 27 4.05 -5.33 -19.69
CA SER A 27 3.04 -6.36 -19.98
C SER A 27 3.35 -7.74 -19.37
N SER A 28 4.54 -7.94 -18.78
CA SER A 28 4.85 -9.16 -18.03
C SER A 28 4.07 -9.23 -16.72
N ILE A 29 3.79 -8.09 -16.08
CA ILE A 29 3.09 -8.01 -14.80
C ILE A 29 1.62 -8.34 -15.01
N ARG A 30 1.16 -9.41 -14.36
CA ARG A 30 -0.22 -9.89 -14.41
C ARG A 30 -0.96 -9.70 -13.10
N GLY A 31 -0.24 -9.63 -11.99
CA GLY A 31 -0.81 -9.47 -10.67
C GLY A 31 0.03 -8.55 -9.79
N MET A 32 -0.64 -7.60 -9.14
CA MET A 32 -0.02 -6.70 -8.17
C MET A 32 -0.85 -6.67 -6.88
N VAL A 33 -0.21 -7.01 -5.77
CA VAL A 33 -0.80 -6.96 -4.43
C VAL A 33 -0.06 -5.89 -3.63
N PHE A 34 -0.65 -4.71 -3.59
CA PHE A 34 -0.16 -3.53 -2.90
C PHE A 34 -1.06 -3.17 -1.72
N ASP A 35 -1.02 -4.03 -0.72
CA ASP A 35 -1.87 -3.91 0.46
C ASP A 35 -1.18 -3.18 1.60
N PHE A 36 -1.68 -1.97 1.91
CA PHE A 36 -1.39 -1.37 3.20
C PHE A 36 -2.22 -2.06 4.26
N LYS A 37 -1.53 -2.69 5.23
CA LYS A 37 -2.19 -3.09 6.48
C LYS A 37 -2.84 -1.84 7.07
N LYS A 38 -4.15 -1.89 7.32
CA LYS A 38 -4.88 -0.87 8.08
C LYS A 38 -4.08 -0.61 9.36
N LYS A 39 -3.67 0.65 9.60
CA LYS A 39 -3.01 1.01 10.85
C LYS A 39 -3.89 0.58 12.02
N PHE A 40 -3.37 -0.25 12.90
CA PHE A 40 -4.07 -0.59 14.14
C PHE A 40 -4.11 0.68 15.00
N VAL A 41 -5.31 1.04 15.43
CA VAL A 41 -5.50 2.09 16.42
C VAL A 41 -5.30 1.44 17.78
N MET A 42 -4.19 1.75 18.45
CA MET A 42 -3.89 1.31 19.81
C MET A 42 -4.02 2.52 20.73
N GLU A 43 -4.59 2.33 21.90
CA GLU A 43 -4.67 3.40 22.90
C GLU A 43 -3.25 3.88 23.27
N PRO A 44 -3.02 5.19 23.49
CA PRO A 44 -1.71 5.73 23.85
C PRO A 44 -1.00 4.95 24.96
N ARG A 45 -1.75 4.50 25.98
CA ARG A 45 -1.24 3.74 27.12
C ARG A 45 -0.76 2.34 26.73
N GLU A 46 -1.50 1.66 25.87
CA GLU A 46 -1.15 0.32 25.39
C GLU A 46 0.09 0.37 24.48
N PHE A 47 0.23 1.45 23.70
CA PHE A 47 1.42 1.71 22.90
C PHE A 47 2.67 1.90 23.77
N GLU A 48 2.58 2.69 24.85
CA GLU A 48 3.71 2.88 25.77
C GLU A 48 4.16 1.56 26.40
N ILE A 49 3.22 0.71 26.83
CA ILE A 49 3.51 -0.60 27.42
C ILE A 49 4.18 -1.51 26.38
N ALA A 50 3.61 -1.61 25.17
CA ALA A 50 4.17 -2.43 24.09
C ALA A 50 5.57 -1.97 23.67
N SER A 51 5.78 -0.64 23.56
CA SER A 51 7.08 -0.05 23.20
C SER A 51 8.14 -0.32 24.26
N ARG A 52 7.82 -0.17 25.56
CA ARG A 52 8.78 -0.45 26.65
C ARG A 52 9.15 -1.93 26.70
N ASN A 53 8.17 -2.82 26.58
CA ASN A 53 8.41 -4.27 26.59
C ASN A 53 9.27 -4.71 25.39
N LEU A 54 9.14 -4.06 24.24
CA LEU A 54 9.96 -4.35 23.06
C LEU A 54 11.39 -3.80 23.18
N GLN A 55 11.57 -2.57 23.68
CA GLN A 55 12.90 -1.96 23.90
C GLN A 55 13.75 -2.76 24.91
N ASN A 56 13.11 -3.33 25.92
CA ASN A 56 13.80 -4.12 26.95
C ASN A 56 14.23 -5.51 26.46
N ASN A 57 13.77 -5.94 25.28
CA ASN A 57 14.20 -7.18 24.64
C ASN A 57 15.25 -6.84 23.58
N THR A 58 16.51 -6.72 23.99
CA THR A 58 17.70 -6.29 23.21
C THR A 58 18.06 -7.18 22.00
N GLY A 59 17.20 -8.13 21.60
CA GLY A 59 17.40 -9.01 20.44
C GLY A 59 16.67 -8.61 19.15
N MET A 60 15.77 -7.62 19.16
CA MET A 60 14.83 -7.38 18.03
C MET A 60 14.81 -5.94 17.50
N SER A 61 15.98 -5.41 17.12
CA SER A 61 16.12 -4.15 16.35
C SER A 61 15.18 -4.09 15.12
N SER A 62 14.83 -5.24 14.52
CA SER A 62 13.96 -5.33 13.35
C SER A 62 12.46 -5.07 13.61
N ALA A 63 11.97 -5.23 14.85
CA ALA A 63 10.55 -5.06 15.18
C ALA A 63 10.14 -3.59 15.41
N PHE A 64 11.10 -2.68 15.56
CA PHE A 64 10.83 -1.27 15.78
C PHE A 64 10.18 -0.57 14.57
N SER A 65 10.50 -1.00 13.34
CA SER A 65 9.88 -0.49 12.11
C SER A 65 8.41 -0.91 11.98
N TYR A 66 8.01 -2.02 12.62
CA TYR A 66 6.63 -2.51 12.63
C TYR A 66 5.72 -1.65 13.51
N ILE A 67 6.22 -1.17 14.66
CA ILE A 67 5.46 -0.33 15.61
C ILE A 67 5.23 1.10 15.10
N LYS A 68 6.02 1.59 14.14
CA LYS A 68 5.79 2.91 13.50
C LYS A 68 4.44 3.02 12.76
N ASN A 69 3.69 1.93 12.61
CA ASN A 69 2.36 1.93 11.98
C ASN A 69 1.20 2.06 12.99
N ILE A 70 1.46 2.29 14.28
CA ILE A 70 0.42 2.41 15.31
C ILE A 70 0.07 3.90 15.53
N PHE A 71 -1.21 4.26 15.38
CA PHE A 71 -1.68 5.63 15.61
C PHE A 71 -2.22 5.77 17.05
N VAL A 72 -1.64 6.71 17.80
CA VAL A 72 -2.16 7.17 19.08
C VAL A 72 -3.40 8.03 18.82
N ARG A 73 -4.56 7.66 19.35
CA ARG A 73 -5.78 8.49 19.30
C ARG A 73 -5.51 9.85 19.95
N SER A 74 -5.50 10.93 19.16
CA SER A 74 -5.75 12.27 19.66
C SER A 74 -7.26 12.56 19.52
N PRO A 75 -7.96 13.18 20.49
CA PRO A 75 -9.42 13.19 20.57
C PRO A 75 -10.17 14.12 19.58
N GLU A 76 -9.61 14.52 18.44
CA GLU A 76 -10.15 15.67 17.68
C GLU A 76 -10.47 15.48 16.19
N GLU A 77 -10.48 14.29 15.59
CA GLU A 77 -10.83 14.17 14.15
C GLU A 77 -11.77 13.02 13.80
N GLU A 78 -13.06 13.34 13.65
CA GLU A 78 -14.11 12.57 12.95
C GLU A 78 -14.14 12.87 11.44
N ARG A 79 -12.98 12.95 10.77
CA ARG A 79 -12.94 13.02 9.30
C ARG A 79 -12.61 11.65 8.71
N PRO A 80 -13.27 11.21 7.62
CA PRO A 80 -12.79 10.06 6.86
C PRO A 80 -11.38 10.40 6.38
N ARG A 81 -10.38 9.70 6.94
CA ARG A 81 -8.97 9.97 6.67
C ARG A 81 -8.72 9.70 5.19
N ARG A 82 -8.21 10.70 4.46
CA ARG A 82 -7.61 10.51 3.12
C ARG A 82 -6.61 9.36 3.16
N SER A 83 -6.49 8.63 2.06
CA SER A 83 -5.50 7.57 1.91
C SER A 83 -4.12 8.09 2.26
N GLU A 84 -3.31 7.31 2.97
CA GLU A 84 -1.96 7.75 3.35
C GLU A 84 -1.04 7.85 2.12
N ILE A 85 -1.37 7.14 1.04
CA ILE A 85 -0.55 7.00 -0.15
C ILE A 85 -1.43 7.24 -1.37
N THR A 86 -1.04 8.27 -2.13
CA THR A 86 -1.58 8.59 -3.44
C THR A 86 -0.62 8.05 -4.51
N ILE A 87 -1.15 7.33 -5.50
CA ILE A 87 -0.37 6.77 -6.61
C ILE A 87 -0.95 7.29 -7.93
N PRO A 88 -0.12 7.85 -8.83
CA PRO A 88 -0.55 8.19 -10.18
C PRO A 88 -1.04 6.95 -10.95
N ILE A 89 -1.97 7.12 -11.88
CA ILE A 89 -2.44 6.03 -12.77
C ILE A 89 -1.41 5.68 -13.85
N GLU A 90 -0.60 6.65 -14.26
CA GLU A 90 0.34 6.57 -15.38
C GLU A 90 1.26 5.33 -15.35
N PRO A 91 1.83 4.89 -14.20
CA PRO A 91 2.68 3.71 -14.15
C PRO A 91 1.95 2.39 -14.47
N PHE A 92 0.64 2.33 -14.33
CA PHE A 92 -0.14 1.12 -14.63
C PHE A 92 -0.41 0.97 -16.13
N VAL A 93 -0.42 2.06 -16.90
CA VAL A 93 -0.71 2.06 -18.35
C VAL A 93 0.11 1.04 -19.15
N PRO A 94 1.44 0.92 -19.01
CA PRO A 94 2.23 -0.07 -19.76
C PRO A 94 2.02 -1.52 -19.28
N MET A 95 1.34 -1.74 -18.14
CA MET A 95 1.02 -3.06 -17.62
C MET A 95 -0.25 -3.61 -18.28
N SER A 96 -0.26 -3.65 -19.62
CA SER A 96 -1.46 -3.95 -20.42
C SER A 96 -2.10 -5.32 -20.14
N LYS A 97 -1.36 -6.25 -19.52
CA LYS A 97 -1.82 -7.59 -19.12
C LYS A 97 -2.06 -7.76 -17.63
N LEU A 98 -2.19 -6.65 -16.90
CA LEU A 98 -2.52 -6.66 -15.49
C LEU A 98 -3.97 -7.16 -15.31
N ILE A 99 -4.11 -8.35 -14.73
CA ILE A 99 -5.40 -9.03 -14.53
C ILE A 99 -5.89 -8.86 -13.09
N LEU A 100 -4.95 -8.82 -12.13
CA LEU A 100 -5.22 -8.77 -10.69
C LEU A 100 -4.56 -7.52 -10.08
N LEU A 101 -5.38 -6.67 -9.45
CA LEU A 101 -4.91 -5.49 -8.72
C LEU A 101 -5.54 -5.44 -7.33
N GLN A 102 -4.73 -5.48 -6.29
CA GLN A 102 -5.16 -5.27 -4.91
C GLN A 102 -4.41 -4.07 -4.34
N ILE A 103 -5.14 -3.01 -4.00
CA ILE A 103 -4.59 -1.68 -3.64
C ILE A 103 -5.37 -1.10 -2.46
N ASN A 104 -5.50 -1.86 -1.37
CA ASN A 104 -6.27 -1.38 -0.22
C ASN A 104 -5.61 -0.17 0.46
N ASN A 105 -6.45 0.80 0.84
CA ASN A 105 -6.11 2.05 1.54
C ASN A 105 -5.14 2.95 0.76
N VAL A 106 -5.26 2.91 -0.58
CA VAL A 106 -4.52 3.74 -1.54
C VAL A 106 -5.49 4.69 -2.23
N GLU A 107 -5.04 5.90 -2.55
CA GLU A 107 -5.71 6.80 -3.49
C GLU A 107 -5.06 6.68 -4.85
N LEU A 108 -5.85 6.51 -5.91
CA LEU A 108 -5.34 6.60 -7.27
C LEU A 108 -5.63 8.00 -7.80
N GLU A 109 -4.60 8.65 -8.30
CA GLU A 109 -4.67 10.00 -8.86
C GLU A 109 -4.59 9.96 -10.39
N GLY A 110 -5.42 10.76 -11.05
CA GLY A 110 -5.48 10.85 -12.50
C GLY A 110 -6.70 10.17 -13.11
N ASN A 111 -6.64 9.90 -14.41
CA ASN A 111 -7.77 9.36 -15.15
C ASN A 111 -7.87 7.83 -15.01
N LEU A 112 -8.84 7.36 -14.21
CA LEU A 112 -9.09 5.93 -13.99
C LEU A 112 -9.39 5.16 -15.28
N ASN A 113 -9.85 5.82 -16.34
CA ASN A 113 -10.08 5.18 -17.65
C ASN A 113 -8.78 4.69 -18.32
N LEU A 114 -7.61 5.11 -17.82
CA LEU A 114 -6.30 4.67 -18.29
C LEU A 114 -5.80 3.39 -17.59
N LEU A 115 -6.55 2.86 -16.61
CA LEU A 115 -6.22 1.56 -16.01
C LEU A 115 -6.23 0.45 -17.08
N PRO A 116 -5.37 -0.58 -16.95
CA PRO A 116 -5.30 -1.68 -17.90
C PRO A 116 -6.66 -2.35 -18.13
N SER A 117 -7.10 -2.42 -19.38
CA SER A 117 -8.39 -3.00 -19.76
C SER A 117 -8.48 -4.51 -19.53
N GLU A 118 -7.35 -5.20 -19.34
CA GLU A 118 -7.31 -6.63 -19.02
C GLU A 118 -7.59 -6.94 -17.53
N LEU A 119 -7.82 -5.92 -16.69
CA LEU A 119 -8.19 -6.12 -15.29
C LEU A 119 -9.48 -6.93 -15.18
N LYS A 120 -9.40 -8.12 -14.57
CA LYS A 120 -10.55 -8.99 -14.28
C LYS A 120 -10.91 -8.99 -12.81
N TRP A 121 -9.98 -8.61 -11.95
CA TRP A 121 -10.19 -8.57 -10.52
C TRP A 121 -9.49 -7.35 -9.91
N ILE A 122 -10.25 -6.56 -9.16
CA ILE A 122 -9.77 -5.42 -8.40
C ILE A 122 -10.29 -5.49 -6.97
N GLN A 123 -9.38 -5.32 -6.00
CA GLN A 123 -9.74 -5.09 -4.60
C GLN A 123 -9.15 -3.76 -4.13
N TRP A 124 -10.03 -2.81 -3.86
CA TRP A 124 -9.67 -1.45 -3.50
C TRP A 124 -10.44 -1.00 -2.25
N LYS A 125 -10.17 -1.64 -1.11
CA LYS A 125 -10.80 -1.28 0.17
C LYS A 125 -10.30 0.08 0.65
N GLY A 126 -11.17 0.90 1.22
CA GLY A 126 -10.79 2.27 1.64
C GLY A 126 -10.54 3.22 0.47
N CYS A 127 -11.07 2.90 -0.71
CA CYS A 127 -11.11 3.81 -1.84
C CYS A 127 -11.82 5.12 -1.42
N PRO A 128 -11.22 6.30 -1.64
CA PRO A 128 -11.78 7.58 -1.20
C PRO A 128 -12.92 8.09 -2.09
N LEU A 129 -13.43 7.29 -3.03
CA LEU A 129 -14.60 7.61 -3.85
C LEU A 129 -15.85 7.70 -2.96
N GLU A 130 -16.09 8.89 -2.37
CA GLU A 130 -17.38 9.23 -1.76
C GLU A 130 -18.49 9.42 -2.81
N THR A 131 -18.16 9.56 -4.09
CA THR A 131 -19.11 9.72 -5.19
C THR A 131 -18.49 9.27 -6.51
N LEU A 132 -19.05 8.23 -7.11
CA LEU A 132 -18.97 7.96 -8.56
C LEU A 132 -19.99 8.83 -9.28
#